data_AF-A0A2G6N7Y2-F1
#
_entry.id   AF-A0A2G6N7Y2-F1
#
_cell.length_a   1.000
_cell.length_b   1.000
_cell.length_c   1.000
_cell.angle_alpha   90.00
_cell.angle_beta   90.00
_cell.angle_gamma   90.00
#
_symmetry.space_group_name_H-M   'P 1'
#
loop_
_entity.id
_entity.type
_entity.pdbx_description
1 polymer ?
#
loop_
_entity_poly.entity_id
_entity_poly.type
_entity_poly.pdbx_seq_one_letter_code
_entity_poly.pdbx_strand_id
1 'polypeptide(L)' 'MCRISAASVQLDLEKIELYVFVDGKMLFEGPHPALPATVTVDTTSIPNGRHFFTFNLRTFEDHLGTCSLWADVGN' A
#
# COMPACT_ATOMS: atom_id res chain seq x y z
N MET A 1 1.55 10.90 -7.95
CA MET A 1 2.56 9.85 -7.71
C MET A 1 2.97 9.93 -6.26
N CYS A 2 2.70 8.90 -5.46
CA CYS A 2 3.12 8.85 -4.05
C CYS A 2 4.44 8.07 -3.95
N ARG A 3 5.44 8.62 -3.25
CA ARG A 3 6.76 8.00 -3.09
C ARG A 3 7.01 7.76 -1.61
N ILE A 4 7.18 6.49 -1.23
CA ILE A 4 7.59 6.09 0.11
C ILE A 4 9.05 5.62 0.00
N SER A 5 9.93 6.14 0.85
CA SER A 5 11.35 5.80 0.91
C SER A 5 11.73 5.38 2.32
N ALA A 6 12.33 4.20 2.46
CA ALA A 6 12.89 3.71 3.71
C ALA A 6 14.38 3.41 3.52
N ALA A 7 15.18 3.52 4.59
CA ALA A 7 16.64 3.43 4.51
C ALA A 7 17.09 2.02 4.09
N SER A 8 17.84 1.93 2.98
CA SER A 8 18.01 0.70 2.18
C SER A 8 18.81 -0.43 2.84
N VAL A 9 19.71 -0.14 3.78
CA VAL A 9 20.72 -1.12 4.21
C VAL A 9 20.15 -2.19 5.17
N GLN A 10 19.06 -1.90 5.89
CA GLN A 10 18.48 -2.84 6.86
C GLN A 10 17.25 -3.58 6.33
N LEU A 11 16.67 -3.11 5.22
CA LEU A 11 15.45 -3.66 4.60
C LEU A 11 15.71 -4.82 3.65
N ASP A 12 16.93 -4.98 3.14
CA ASP A 12 17.27 -6.04 2.18
C ASP A 12 17.14 -7.47 2.78
N LEU A 13 17.05 -7.59 4.12
CA LEU A 13 16.90 -8.87 4.82
C LEU A 13 15.46 -9.15 5.28
N GLU A 14 14.63 -8.12 5.40
CA GLU A 14 13.27 -8.25 5.93
C GLU A 14 12.24 -8.35 4.81
N LYS A 15 11.30 -9.28 4.96
CA LYS A 15 10.14 -9.33 4.04
C LYS A 15 9.30 -8.09 4.29
N ILE A 16 9.23 -7.22 3.29
CA ILE A 16 8.34 -6.07 3.29
C ILE A 16 6.93 -6.57 3.01
N GLU A 17 5.94 -6.02 3.72
CA GLU A 17 4.53 -6.31 3.58
C GLU A 17 3.79 -5.02 3.24
N LEU A 18 2.86 -5.12 2.28
CA LEU A 18 2.00 -4.03 1.87
C LEU A 18 0.56 -4.34 2.26
N TYR A 19 -0.04 -3.40 2.98
CA TYR A 19 -1.44 -3.42 3.34
C TYR A 19 -2.15 -2.26 2.64
N VAL A 20 -3.23 -2.56 1.92
CA VAL A 20 -4.06 -1.55 1.24
C VAL A 20 -5.43 -1.52 1.89
N PHE A 21 -5.85 -0.32 2.28
CA PHE A 21 -7.17 -0.05 2.84
C PHE A 21 -7.93 0.91 1.93
N VAL A 22 -9.24 0.68 1.78
CA VAL A 22 -10.19 1.55 1.09
C VAL A 22 -11.31 1.89 2.06
N ASP A 23 -11.48 3.18 2.36
CA ASP A 23 -12.42 3.69 3.37
C ASP A 23 -12.28 2.98 4.73
N GLY A 24 -11.03 2.67 5.11
CA GLY A 24 -10.69 1.98 6.35
C GLY A 24 -10.87 0.45 6.33
N LYS A 25 -11.37 -0.15 5.23
CA LYS A 25 -11.47 -1.61 5.07
C LYS A 25 -10.26 -2.16 4.34
N MET A 26 -9.66 -3.22 4.87
CA MET A 26 -8.54 -3.90 4.22
C MET A 26 -9.00 -4.57 2.93
N LEU A 27 -8.33 -4.26 1.82
CA LEU A 27 -8.59 -4.80 0.49
C LEU A 27 -7.50 -5.77 0.05
N PHE A 28 -6.25 -5.48 0.44
CA PHE A 28 -5.09 -6.29 0.06
C PHE A 28 -4.10 -6.37 1.22
N GLU A 29 -3.51 -7.54 1.39
CA GLU A 29 -2.37 -7.82 2.24
C GLU A 29 -1.45 -8.77 1.48
N GLY A 30 -0.17 -8.47 1.43
CA GLY A 30 0.79 -9.39 0.82
C GLY A 30 2.23 -8.92 0.88
N PRO A 31 3.17 -9.85 0.64
CA PRO A 31 4.58 -9.51 0.56
C PRO A 31 4.84 -8.58 -0.61
N HIS A 32 5.66 -7.55 -0.38
CA HIS A 32 6.16 -6.66 -1.41
C HIS A 32 7.64 -6.99 -1.70
N PRO A 33 8.02 -7.30 -2.96
CA PRO A 33 9.32 -7.90 -3.25
C PRO A 33 10.53 -6.96 -3.07
N ALA A 34 10.35 -5.65 -3.22
CA ALA A 34 11.41 -4.64 -3.04
C ALA A 34 10.83 -3.21 -2.99
N LEU A 35 11.67 -2.23 -2.63
CA LEU A 35 11.39 -0.80 -2.79
C LEU A 35 12.19 -0.22 -3.99
N PRO A 36 11.66 0.75 -4.75
CA PRO A 36 10.35 1.39 -4.59
C PRO A 36 9.19 0.46 -4.96
N ALA A 37 8.15 0.49 -4.13
CA ALA A 37 6.97 -0.34 -4.31
C ALA A 37 6.01 0.22 -5.35
N THR A 38 5.55 -0.62 -6.29
CA THR A 38 4.43 -0.31 -7.19
C THR A 38 3.37 -1.37 -6.97
N VAL A 39 2.15 -0.92 -6.69
CA VAL A 39 0.99 -1.79 -6.49
C VAL A 39 -0.10 -1.46 -7.48
N THR A 40 -0.68 -2.51 -8.07
CA THR A 40 -1.92 -2.42 -8.84
C THR A 40 -3.04 -2.94 -7.95
N VAL A 41 -4.09 -2.13 -7.79
CA VAL A 41 -5.25 -2.48 -6.98
C VAL A 41 -6.41 -2.79 -7.92
N ASP A 42 -7.00 -3.97 -7.80
CA ASP A 42 -8.23 -4.31 -8.51
C ASP A 42 -9.43 -3.62 -7.84
N THR A 43 -10.04 -2.68 -8.57
CA THR A 43 -11.17 -1.88 -8.10
C THR A 43 -12.53 -2.41 -8.53
N THR A 44 -12.60 -3.58 -9.19
CA THR A 44 -13.87 -4.14 -9.70
C THR A 44 -14.88 -4.47 -8.60
N SER A 45 -14.39 -4.76 -7.39
CA SER A 45 -15.22 -5.02 -6.20
C SER A 45 -15.57 -3.75 -5.41
N ILE A 46 -15.00 -2.61 -5.78
CA ILE A 46 -15.24 -1.32 -5.12
C ILE A 46 -16.38 -0.60 -5.87
N PRO A 47 -17.41 -0.10 -5.17
CA PRO A 47 -18.45 0.70 -5.78
C PRO A 47 -17.89 1.92 -6.53
N ASN A 48 -18.59 2.38 -7.57
CA ASN A 48 -18.22 3.61 -8.24
C ASN A 48 -18.38 4.81 -7.28
N GLY A 49 -17.41 5.72 -7.26
CA GLY A 49 -17.42 6.88 -6.38
C GLY A 49 -16.04 7.32 -5.91
N ARG A 50 -16.01 8.34 -5.04
CA ARG A 50 -14.77 8.86 -4.47
C ARG A 50 -14.42 8.09 -3.19
N HIS A 51 -13.24 7.48 -3.17
CA HIS A 51 -12.78 6.63 -2.07
C HIS A 51 -11.44 7.08 -1.51
N PHE A 52 -11.22 6.82 -0.22
CA PHE A 52 -9.96 7.10 0.45
C PHE A 52 -9.10 5.85 0.53
N PHE A 53 -7.99 5.87 -0.20
CA PHE A 53 -7.01 4.79 -0.22
C PHE A 53 -5.91 5.07 0.80
N THR A 54 -5.53 4.03 1.54
CA THR A 54 -4.38 4.06 2.45
C THR A 54 -3.49 2.86 2.19
N PHE A 55 -2.22 3.12 1.93
CA PHE A 55 -1.16 2.16 1.66
C PHE A 55 -0.21 2.17 2.85
N ASN A 56 -0.07 1.04 3.53
CA ASN A 56 0.81 0.86 4.67
C ASN A 56 1.90 -0.13 4.30
N LEU A 57 3.15 0.33 4.32
CA LEU A 57 4.34 -0.51 4.20
C LEU A 57 4.83 -0.86 5.61
N ARG A 58 5.12 -2.13 5.81
CA ARG A 58 5.61 -2.70 7.07
C ARG A 58 6.69 -3.73 6.78
N THR A 59 7.52 -4.02 7.76
CA THR A 59 8.22 -5.30 7.88
C THR A 59 7.59 -6.07 9.03
N PHE A 60 8.11 -7.27 9.33
CA PHE A 60 7.66 -8.04 10.48
C PHE A 60 7.82 -7.28 11.80
N GLU A 61 8.88 -6.47 11.92
CA GLU A 61 9.22 -5.78 13.16
C GLU A 61 8.79 -4.30 13.16
N ASP A 62 8.79 -3.64 11.99
CA ASP A 62 8.66 -2.19 11.91
C ASP A 62 7.58 -1.69 10.95
N HIS A 63 7.03 -0.51 11.26
CA HIS A 63 6.23 0.26 10.31
C HIS A 63 7.14 1.16 9.46
N LEU A 64 7.19 0.93 8.15
CA LEU A 64 8.07 1.65 7.23
C LEU A 64 7.46 2.94 6.71
N GLY A 65 6.13 3.01 6.59
CA GLY A 65 5.46 4.24 6.23
C GLY A 65 4.04 4.06 5.73
N THR A 66 3.33 5.17 5.67
CA THR A 66 1.95 5.27 5.18
C THR A 66 1.89 6.28 4.04
N CYS A 67 1.14 5.95 3.01
CA CYS A 67 0.66 6.91 2.03
C CYS A 67 -0.86 6.84 1.92
N SER A 68 -1.53 7.99 1.84
CA SER A 68 -2.96 8.04 1.60
C SER A 68 -3.30 9.00 0.47
N LEU A 69 -4.36 8.68 -0.27
CA LEU A 69 -4.85 9.49 -1.38
C LEU A 69 -6.35 9.29 -1.58
N TRP A 70 -7.00 10.33 -2.09
CA TRP A 70 -8.35 10.23 -2.64
C TRP A 70 -8.28 9.83 -4.10
N ALA A 71 -9.09 8.87 -4.53
CA ALA A 71 -9.25 8.49 -5.92
C ALA A 71 -10.73 8.29 -6.25
N ASP A 72 -11.09 8.62 -7.49
CA ASP A 72 -12.41 8.32 -8.04
C ASP A 72 -12.35 6.96 -8.74
N VAL A 73 -13.17 6.02 -8.26
CA VAL A 73 -13.36 4.70 -8.86
C VAL A 73 -14.52 4.79 -9.85
N GLY A 74 -14.25 4.44 -11.10
CA GLY A 74 -15.25 4.32 -12.15
C GLY A 74 -14.99 3.08 -12.99
N ASN A 75 -15.75 2.02 -12.72
CA ASN A 75 -15.76 0.76 -13.48
C ASN A 75 -16.64 0.88 -14.72
#